data_AF-A0A0A0JKQ1-F1
#
_entry.id   AF-A0A0A0JKQ1-F1
#
_cell.length_a   1.000
_cell.length_b   1.000
_cell.length_c   1.000
_cell.angle_alpha   90.00
_cell.angle_beta   90.00
_cell.angle_gamma   90.00
#
_symmetry.space_group_name_H-M   'P 1'
#
loop_
_entity.id
_entity.type
_entity.pdbx_description
1 polymer ?
#
loop_
_entity_poly.entity_id
_entity_poly.type
_entity_poly.pdbx_seq_one_letter_code
_entity_poly.pdbx_strand_id
1 'polypeptide(L)'
;MTQLHDLLDTASRAGSPADAQPAHDIATDIRLGRRALLRRRLAAAGGGVAAATLAAGAIVGGSALFNGPAEKAAPAGAGVSVSSVDSATTAVLVDADVAAGPFHFAKVPQGWVSGASSEFAGNLVPAAGGVSQSAQDFAGKITALPSTQDMPEGINTKGGAGVVSVTRSVDGPGDVVSLTVQVPKSVGLTNAQLTELAQSVTLTSAVSAAAG
;
A
#
# COMPACT_ATOMS: atom_id res chain seq x y z
N MET A 1 33.97 -21.04 -39.99
CA MET A 1 34.55 -20.70 -38.67
C MET A 1 34.99 -19.24 -38.65
N THR A 2 34.06 -18.29 -38.80
CA THR A 2 34.38 -16.84 -38.99
C THR A 2 33.61 -15.91 -38.06
N GLN A 3 32.61 -16.40 -37.32
CA GLN A 3 31.75 -15.55 -36.49
C GLN A 3 32.43 -14.96 -35.25
N LEU A 4 33.51 -15.59 -34.74
CA LEU A 4 34.16 -15.10 -33.52
C LEU A 4 35.07 -13.89 -33.79
N HIS A 5 35.70 -13.84 -34.97
CA HIS A 5 36.57 -12.72 -35.34
C HIS A 5 35.74 -11.47 -35.69
N ASP A 6 34.60 -11.62 -36.37
CA ASP A 6 33.71 -10.49 -36.67
C ASP A 6 33.12 -9.85 -35.40
N LEU A 7 32.82 -10.65 -34.36
CA LEU A 7 32.32 -10.13 -33.09
C LEU A 7 33.39 -9.36 -32.31
N LEU A 8 34.64 -9.82 -32.34
CA LEU A 8 35.77 -9.11 -31.71
C LEU A 8 36.11 -7.81 -32.44
N ASP A 9 36.04 -7.82 -33.77
CA ASP A 9 36.36 -6.64 -34.58
C ASP A 9 35.28 -5.55 -34.40
N THR A 10 34.01 -5.95 -34.28
CA THR A 10 32.88 -5.05 -33.99
C THR A 10 32.96 -4.45 -32.59
N ALA A 11 33.34 -5.23 -31.58
CA ALA A 11 33.51 -4.74 -30.21
C ALA A 11 34.68 -3.75 -30.08
N SER A 12 35.74 -3.91 -30.88
CA SER A 12 36.90 -3.01 -30.86
C SER A 12 36.63 -1.64 -31.52
N ARG A 13 35.62 -1.56 -32.39
CA ARG A 13 35.27 -0.33 -33.13
C ARG A 13 34.26 0.56 -32.40
N ALA A 14 33.66 0.08 -31.30
CA ALA A 14 32.78 0.86 -30.43
C ALA A 14 33.60 1.77 -29.50
N GLY A 15 34.20 2.81 -30.09
CA GLY A 15 35.02 3.78 -29.36
C GLY A 15 35.14 5.10 -30.12
N SER A 16 34.00 5.66 -30.55
CA SER A 16 33.95 7.04 -31.05
C SER A 16 33.52 7.97 -29.89
N PRO A 17 34.33 8.96 -29.48
CA PRO A 17 34.07 9.78 -28.30
C PRO A 17 33.11 10.92 -28.63
N ALA A 18 31.85 10.59 -28.92
CA ALA A 18 30.83 11.59 -29.25
C ALA A 18 29.59 11.57 -28.35
N ASP A 19 29.40 10.55 -27.50
CA ASP A 19 28.30 10.50 -26.53
C ASP A 19 28.85 10.37 -25.11
N ALA A 20 29.22 11.52 -24.53
CA ALA A 20 29.47 11.62 -23.10
C ALA A 20 28.12 11.50 -22.35
N GLN A 21 27.69 10.27 -22.08
CA GLN A 21 26.71 10.01 -21.02
C GLN A 21 27.22 10.64 -19.72
N PRO A 22 26.35 11.34 -18.94
CA PRO A 22 26.76 11.88 -17.66
C PRO A 22 27.22 10.71 -16.79
N ALA A 23 28.43 10.85 -16.23
CA ALA A 23 29.09 9.84 -15.44
C ALA A 23 28.10 9.23 -14.43
N HIS A 24 27.68 8.00 -14.73
CA HIS A 24 26.87 7.20 -13.83
C HIS A 24 27.67 7.04 -12.54
N ASP A 25 27.24 7.71 -11.48
CA ASP A 25 27.98 7.79 -10.23
C ASP A 25 27.81 6.49 -9.45
N ILE A 26 28.62 5.50 -9.83
CA ILE A 26 28.71 4.17 -9.23
C ILE A 26 28.90 4.26 -7.71
N ALA A 27 29.54 5.33 -7.20
CA ALA A 27 29.73 5.49 -5.76
C ALA A 27 28.41 5.79 -5.03
N THR A 28 27.48 6.50 -5.68
CA THR A 28 26.15 6.78 -5.15
C THR A 28 25.28 5.52 -5.13
N ASP A 29 25.35 4.69 -6.18
CA ASP A 29 24.63 3.40 -6.22
C ASP A 29 25.18 2.39 -5.20
N ILE A 30 26.50 2.33 -5.00
CA ILE A 30 27.10 1.48 -3.96
C ILE A 30 26.66 1.95 -2.55
N ARG A 31 26.53 3.26 -2.30
CA ARG A 31 26.05 3.79 -1.02
C ARG A 31 24.59 3.40 -0.75
N LEU A 32 23.72 3.51 -1.75
CA LEU A 32 22.31 3.11 -1.64
C LEU A 32 22.18 1.59 -1.41
N GLY A 33 22.96 0.79 -2.14
CA GLY A 33 23.02 -0.67 -1.97
C GLY A 33 23.47 -1.10 -0.57
N ARG A 34 24.52 -0.45 -0.02
CA ARG A 34 24.99 -0.73 1.35
C ARG A 34 23.93 -0.37 2.40
N ARG A 35 23.20 0.73 2.23
CA ARG A 35 22.16 1.16 3.18
C ARG A 35 20.97 0.19 3.21
N ALA A 36 20.56 -0.33 2.05
CA ALA A 36 19.52 -1.36 1.96
C ALA A 36 19.94 -2.67 2.64
N LEU A 37 21.20 -3.09 2.46
CA LEU A 37 21.73 -4.31 3.07
C LEU A 37 21.79 -4.22 4.61
N LEU A 38 22.17 -3.07 5.16
CA LEU A 38 22.22 -2.84 6.61
C LEU A 38 20.83 -2.89 7.26
N ARG A 39 19.80 -2.32 6.61
CA ARG A 39 18.41 -2.42 7.10
C ARG A 39 17.94 -3.87 7.16
N ARG A 40 18.28 -4.67 6.16
CA ARG A 40 17.92 -6.10 6.13
C ARG A 40 18.63 -6.90 7.22
N ARG A 41 19.88 -6.56 7.55
CA ARG A 41 20.62 -7.23 8.63
C ARG A 41 20.10 -6.88 10.03
N LEU A 42 19.66 -5.65 10.26
CA LEU A 42 19.05 -5.26 11.53
C LEU A 42 17.66 -5.89 11.74
N ALA A 43 16.88 -6.06 10.67
CA ALA A 43 15.60 -6.77 10.74
C ALA A 43 15.75 -8.29 11.03
N ALA A 44 16.89 -8.89 10.67
CA ALA A 44 17.18 -10.30 10.92
C ALA A 44 17.77 -10.59 12.31
N ALA A 45 18.20 -9.57 13.07
CA ALA A 45 18.82 -9.72 14.39
C ALA A 45 17.88 -9.39 15.57
N GLY A 46 16.65 -8.92 15.31
CA GLY A 46 15.66 -8.58 16.34
C GLY A 46 14.73 -9.71 16.78
N GLY A 47 14.94 -10.94 16.28
CA GLY A 47 14.09 -12.10 16.51
C GLY A 47 14.76 -13.18 17.35
N GLY A 48 14.93 -12.92 18.66
CA GLY A 48 15.15 -13.97 19.66
C GLY A 48 16.35 -13.78 20.57
N VAL A 49 16.10 -13.67 21.90
CA VAL A 49 16.41 -14.70 22.92
C VAL A 49 16.21 -14.13 24.35
N ALA A 50 15.45 -14.91 25.15
CA ALA A 50 15.53 -15.14 26.60
C ALA A 50 15.15 -14.08 27.67
N ALA A 51 14.05 -14.42 28.36
CA ALA A 51 14.00 -14.86 29.78
C ALA A 51 13.89 -13.86 30.95
N ALA A 52 12.88 -14.18 31.78
CA ALA A 52 12.76 -14.05 33.24
C ALA A 52 12.47 -12.67 33.85
N THR A 53 11.24 -12.49 34.39
CA THR A 53 10.96 -12.38 35.84
C THR A 53 9.46 -12.26 36.16
N LEU A 54 8.96 -13.27 36.88
CA LEU A 54 7.89 -13.33 37.91
C LEU A 54 6.88 -12.18 38.06
N ALA A 55 5.59 -12.50 37.94
CA ALA A 55 4.57 -12.17 38.96
C ALA A 55 3.30 -13.04 38.75
N ALA A 56 2.74 -13.51 39.86
CA ALA A 56 1.74 -14.56 39.97
C ALA A 56 0.29 -14.09 39.81
N GLY A 57 -0.62 -15.00 39.46
CA GLY A 57 -2.06 -14.76 39.50
C GLY A 57 -2.87 -15.87 38.84
N ALA A 58 -3.20 -16.91 39.61
CA ALA A 58 -4.02 -18.05 39.23
C ALA A 58 -5.49 -17.67 38.92
N ILE A 59 -6.19 -18.56 38.19
CA ILE A 59 -7.63 -18.97 38.26
C ILE A 59 -7.92 -19.69 36.91
N VAL A 60 -7.84 -21.03 36.85
CA VAL A 60 -8.92 -22.03 37.08
C VAL A 60 -9.95 -22.13 35.94
N GLY A 61 -10.06 -23.33 35.38
CA GLY A 61 -11.24 -23.87 34.69
C GLY A 61 -11.20 -23.75 33.17
N GLY A 62 -11.44 -24.76 32.36
CA GLY A 62 -11.95 -26.11 32.61
C GLY A 62 -12.33 -26.67 31.24
N SER A 63 -11.84 -27.87 30.93
CA SER A 63 -12.25 -28.67 29.78
C SER A 63 -13.75 -28.96 29.84
N ALA A 64 -14.46 -28.71 28.73
CA ALA A 64 -15.76 -29.33 28.48
C ALA A 64 -15.85 -29.71 26.99
N LEU A 65 -15.40 -30.93 26.72
CA LEU A 65 -15.92 -31.76 25.64
C LEU A 65 -17.40 -32.00 25.93
N PHE A 66 -18.31 -31.47 25.12
CA PHE A 66 -19.68 -31.98 25.06
C PHE A 66 -20.05 -32.29 23.62
N ASN A 67 -20.20 -33.60 23.42
CA ASN A 67 -20.76 -34.27 22.27
C ASN A 67 -22.30 -34.30 22.47
N GLY A 68 -23.07 -33.83 21.48
CA GLY A 68 -24.54 -33.86 21.48
C GLY A 68 -25.07 -33.77 20.04
N PRO A 69 -26.11 -34.55 19.68
CA PRO A 69 -26.32 -35.00 18.29
C PRO A 69 -27.19 -34.08 17.43
N ALA A 70 -26.90 -34.14 16.13
CA ALA A 70 -27.73 -33.85 14.96
C ALA A 70 -29.02 -33.03 15.14
N GLU A 71 -28.94 -31.75 14.76
CA GLU A 71 -30.09 -31.02 14.23
C GLU A 71 -29.75 -30.46 12.85
N LYS A 72 -30.67 -30.71 11.91
CA LYS A 72 -30.56 -30.45 10.49
C LYS A 72 -31.02 -29.01 10.20
N ALA A 73 -30.11 -28.14 9.76
CA ALA A 73 -30.46 -26.88 9.10
C ALA A 73 -29.43 -26.52 8.00
N ALA A 74 -29.94 -26.25 6.81
CA ALA A 74 -29.23 -25.84 5.59
C ALA A 74 -28.95 -24.31 5.58
N PRO A 75 -28.55 -23.74 4.43
CA PRO A 75 -27.26 -23.84 3.76
C PRO A 75 -26.32 -22.67 4.16
N ALA A 76 -25.03 -22.81 3.83
CA ALA A 76 -24.01 -21.78 4.05
C ALA A 76 -24.31 -20.49 3.28
N GLY A 77 -24.88 -19.50 3.96
CA GLY A 77 -24.75 -18.09 3.58
C GLY A 77 -23.36 -17.61 3.99
N ALA A 78 -22.61 -17.10 3.03
CA ALA A 78 -21.33 -16.44 3.26
C ALA A 78 -21.50 -15.32 4.29
N GLY A 79 -21.14 -15.61 5.54
CA GLY A 79 -21.11 -14.63 6.61
C GLY A 79 -20.01 -13.61 6.33
N VAL A 80 -20.42 -12.41 5.93
CA VAL A 80 -19.56 -11.22 5.94
C VAL A 80 -19.05 -11.06 7.36
N SER A 81 -17.78 -11.42 7.57
CA SER A 81 -17.09 -11.20 8.83
C SER A 81 -16.79 -9.71 8.96
N VAL A 82 -17.75 -8.95 9.48
CA VAL A 82 -17.51 -7.61 10.02
C VAL A 82 -16.76 -7.76 11.34
N SER A 83 -15.43 -7.90 11.25
CA SER A 83 -14.58 -7.70 12.42
C SER A 83 -14.61 -6.22 12.78
N SER A 84 -15.32 -5.90 13.84
CA SER A 84 -15.29 -4.61 14.53
C SER A 84 -13.86 -4.31 14.97
N VAL A 85 -13.24 -3.29 14.36
CA VAL A 85 -11.95 -2.78 14.79
C VAL A 85 -12.23 -1.82 15.96
N ASP A 86 -11.93 -2.28 17.17
CA ASP A 86 -12.10 -1.51 18.39
C ASP A 86 -10.86 -0.64 18.68
N SER A 87 -11.12 0.65 18.86
CA SER A 87 -10.36 1.69 19.58
C SER A 87 -8.87 1.93 19.26
N ALA A 88 -8.62 2.93 18.42
CA ALA A 88 -7.49 3.87 18.56
C ALA A 88 -7.85 5.18 17.84
N THR A 89 -8.13 6.25 18.60
CA THR A 89 -8.42 7.64 18.15
C THR A 89 -9.11 7.73 16.79
N THR A 90 -10.45 7.68 16.80
CA THR A 90 -11.24 7.81 15.56
C THR A 90 -10.89 9.10 14.85
N ALA A 91 -10.16 9.01 13.73
CA ALA A 91 -9.90 10.20 12.92
C ALA A 91 -11.21 10.71 12.35
N VAL A 92 -11.36 12.03 12.33
CA VAL A 92 -12.52 12.71 11.77
C VAL A 92 -12.28 12.91 10.29
N LEU A 93 -13.23 12.48 9.47
CA LEU A 93 -13.26 12.83 8.05
C LEU A 93 -13.83 14.24 7.93
N VAL A 94 -13.14 15.09 7.19
CA VAL A 94 -13.57 16.46 6.90
C VAL A 94 -13.79 16.62 5.41
N ASP A 95 -14.79 17.43 5.05
CA ASP A 95 -14.97 17.85 3.66
C ASP A 95 -13.81 18.80 3.33
N ALA A 96 -12.98 18.40 2.36
CA ALA A 96 -11.86 19.18 1.90
C ALA A 96 -11.64 18.85 0.43
N ASP A 97 -11.52 19.88 -0.39
CA ASP A 97 -11.20 19.75 -1.81
C ASP A 97 -9.67 19.65 -1.94
N VAL A 98 -9.16 18.42 -2.06
CA VAL A 98 -7.72 18.15 -2.15
C VAL A 98 -7.38 17.46 -3.47
N ALA A 99 -6.63 18.16 -4.31
CA ALA A 99 -6.07 17.60 -5.54
C ALA A 99 -4.67 17.00 -5.28
N ALA A 100 -4.48 15.72 -5.65
CA ALA A 100 -3.21 15.00 -5.57
C ALA A 100 -2.83 14.51 -6.96
N GLY A 101 -2.24 15.42 -7.75
CA GLY A 101 -2.06 15.24 -9.18
C GLY A 101 -3.43 15.10 -9.86
N PRO A 102 -3.68 14.02 -10.59
CA PRO A 102 -4.96 13.83 -11.28
C PRO A 102 -6.06 13.17 -10.45
N PHE A 103 -5.78 12.88 -9.18
CA PHE A 103 -6.74 12.36 -8.21
C PHE A 103 -7.32 13.52 -7.42
N HIS A 104 -8.61 13.49 -7.18
CA HIS A 104 -9.32 14.49 -6.40
C HIS A 104 -10.02 13.82 -5.23
N PHE A 105 -9.76 14.31 -4.03
CA PHE A 105 -10.35 13.84 -2.78
C PHE A 105 -11.30 14.93 -2.30
N ALA A 106 -12.60 14.65 -2.23
CA ALA A 106 -13.57 15.58 -1.66
C ALA A 106 -13.72 15.45 -0.13
N LYS A 107 -13.25 14.32 0.43
CA LYS A 107 -13.15 14.09 1.86
C LYS A 107 -11.76 13.59 2.20
N VAL A 108 -11.21 14.08 3.30
CA VAL A 108 -9.90 13.65 3.79
C VAL A 108 -9.93 13.55 5.32
N PRO A 109 -9.09 12.71 5.94
CA PRO A 109 -8.96 12.75 7.39
C PRO A 109 -8.36 14.08 7.84
N GLN A 110 -8.82 14.58 8.99
CA GLN A 110 -8.35 15.85 9.53
C GLN A 110 -6.83 15.85 9.69
N GLY A 111 -6.19 16.93 9.22
CA GLY A 111 -4.74 17.08 9.29
C GLY A 111 -3.97 16.34 8.19
N TRP A 112 -4.63 15.92 7.11
CA TRP A 112 -4.00 15.36 5.92
C TRP A 112 -4.02 16.36 4.77
N VAL A 113 -2.97 16.36 3.97
CA VAL A 113 -2.76 17.25 2.82
C VAL A 113 -2.27 16.46 1.61
N SER A 114 -2.34 17.08 0.43
CA SER A 114 -1.78 16.52 -0.80
C SER A 114 -0.28 16.28 -0.66
N GLY A 115 0.16 15.06 -0.98
CA GLY A 115 1.55 14.67 -1.05
C GLY A 115 2.04 14.56 -2.50
N ALA A 116 3.32 14.22 -2.65
CA ALA A 116 3.87 13.93 -3.98
C ALA A 116 3.09 12.79 -4.65
N SER A 117 2.52 13.08 -5.81
CA SER A 117 1.63 12.18 -6.56
C SER A 117 2.18 11.96 -7.97
N SER A 118 1.67 10.96 -8.66
CA SER A 118 1.99 10.65 -10.07
C SER A 118 0.70 10.42 -10.85
N GLU A 119 0.82 10.16 -12.15
CA GLU A 119 -0.32 9.78 -12.99
C GLU A 119 -0.98 8.45 -12.56
N PHE A 120 -0.23 7.59 -11.85
CA PHE A 120 -0.73 6.27 -11.40
C PHE A 120 -1.01 6.20 -9.89
N ALA A 121 -0.73 7.25 -9.12
CA ALA A 121 -0.93 7.22 -7.68
C ALA A 121 -1.16 8.62 -7.10
N GLY A 122 -2.31 8.81 -6.45
CA GLY A 122 -2.65 10.01 -5.68
C GLY A 122 -2.35 9.79 -4.21
N ASN A 123 -1.47 10.60 -3.63
CA ASN A 123 -1.03 10.43 -2.25
C ASN A 123 -1.52 11.58 -1.35
N LEU A 124 -2.09 11.23 -0.19
CA LEU A 124 -2.24 12.15 0.93
C LEU A 124 -1.21 11.82 2.01
N VAL A 125 -0.68 12.86 2.64
CA VAL A 125 0.30 12.78 3.72
C VAL A 125 -0.19 13.54 4.95
N PRO A 126 0.19 13.14 6.17
CA PRO A 126 -0.08 13.94 7.36
C PRO A 126 0.59 15.31 7.24
N ALA A 127 -0.13 16.38 7.53
CA ALA A 127 0.38 17.75 7.55
C ALA A 127 1.50 17.93 8.59
N ALA A 128 1.45 17.14 9.66
CA ALA A 128 2.50 17.08 10.69
C ALA A 128 3.83 16.48 10.16
N GLY A 129 3.83 15.89 8.96
CA GLY A 129 4.99 15.21 8.39
C GLY A 129 5.21 13.81 8.98
N GLY A 130 6.47 13.37 9.03
CA GLY A 130 6.85 12.06 9.55
C GLY A 130 6.73 10.89 8.55
N VAL A 131 6.30 11.17 7.32
CA VAL A 131 6.27 10.21 6.20
C VAL A 131 7.17 10.66 5.07
N SER A 132 7.57 9.71 4.23
CA SER A 132 8.39 9.98 3.04
C SER A 132 7.70 10.97 2.10
N GLN A 133 8.44 11.86 1.45
CA GLN A 133 7.89 12.75 0.41
C GLN A 133 7.98 12.14 -0.99
N SER A 134 8.49 10.90 -1.13
CA SER A 134 8.58 10.22 -2.43
C SER A 134 7.21 9.73 -2.91
N ALA A 135 6.86 9.98 -4.17
CA ALA A 135 5.61 9.48 -4.77
C ALA A 135 5.56 7.93 -4.85
N GLN A 136 6.72 7.26 -4.83
CA GLN A 136 6.84 5.80 -4.91
C GLN A 136 6.86 5.10 -3.55
N ASP A 137 6.91 5.87 -2.46
CA ASP A 137 6.87 5.33 -1.10
C ASP A 137 5.50 5.57 -0.48
N PHE A 138 4.72 4.51 -0.34
CA PHE A 138 3.34 4.54 0.17
C PHE A 138 3.25 4.31 1.68
N ALA A 139 4.38 4.08 2.37
CA ALA A 139 4.37 3.76 3.79
C ALA A 139 3.84 4.94 4.62
N GLY A 140 2.78 4.68 5.39
CA GLY A 140 2.14 5.68 6.25
C GLY A 140 1.31 6.74 5.50
N LYS A 141 1.04 6.52 4.21
CA LYS A 141 0.25 7.44 3.37
C LYS A 141 -1.10 6.86 3.01
N ILE A 142 -2.05 7.74 2.73
CA ILE A 142 -3.28 7.35 2.05
C ILE A 142 -2.99 7.43 0.55
N THR A 143 -3.19 6.32 -0.15
CA THR A 143 -2.80 6.19 -1.55
C THR A 143 -4.00 5.73 -2.37
N ALA A 144 -4.37 6.48 -3.40
CA ALA A 144 -5.33 6.08 -4.41
C ALA A 144 -4.60 5.53 -5.64
N LEU A 145 -4.90 4.30 -6.03
CA LEU A 145 -4.28 3.57 -7.14
C LEU A 145 -5.36 3.10 -8.11
N PRO A 146 -5.35 3.56 -9.38
CA PRO A 146 -6.17 3.00 -10.43
C PRO A 146 -5.52 1.72 -10.97
N SER A 147 -6.34 0.76 -11.36
CA SER A 147 -5.94 -0.52 -11.93
C SER A 147 -6.94 -0.92 -13.02
N THR A 148 -6.43 -1.28 -14.20
CA THR A 148 -7.23 -1.88 -15.28
C THR A 148 -7.52 -3.36 -15.06
N GLN A 149 -6.86 -3.99 -14.09
CA GLN A 149 -7.25 -5.34 -13.66
C GLN A 149 -8.55 -5.26 -12.87
N ASP A 150 -9.48 -6.15 -13.21
CA ASP A 150 -10.69 -6.38 -12.44
C ASP A 150 -10.32 -6.88 -11.04
N MET A 151 -10.60 -6.05 -10.03
CA MET A 151 -10.32 -6.36 -8.64
C MET A 151 -11.63 -6.46 -7.86
N PRO A 152 -11.74 -7.42 -6.92
CA PRO A 152 -12.95 -7.56 -6.14
C PRO A 152 -13.22 -6.29 -5.34
N GLU A 153 -14.42 -5.75 -5.51
CA GLU A 153 -14.87 -4.57 -4.78
C GLU A 153 -15.02 -4.87 -3.28
N GLY A 154 -14.84 -3.82 -2.49
CA GLY A 154 -15.07 -3.85 -1.05
C GLY A 154 -13.83 -3.56 -0.22
N ILE A 155 -14.00 -3.72 1.09
CA ILE A 155 -12.96 -3.44 2.08
C ILE A 155 -12.12 -4.69 2.28
N ASN A 156 -10.87 -4.61 1.86
CA ASN A 156 -9.88 -5.64 2.03
C ASN A 156 -8.91 -5.23 3.12
N THR A 157 -8.87 -6.03 4.19
CA THR A 157 -7.88 -5.85 5.25
C THR A 157 -6.76 -6.85 5.01
N LYS A 158 -5.60 -6.42 4.48
CA LYS A 158 -4.43 -7.31 4.44
C LYS A 158 -3.95 -7.53 5.87
N GLY A 159 -4.43 -8.62 6.49
CA GLY A 159 -4.08 -9.03 7.84
C GLY A 159 -2.57 -9.18 7.97
N GLY A 160 -1.91 -8.18 8.57
CA GLY A 160 -0.46 -8.14 8.76
C GLY A 160 0.25 -6.92 8.15
N ALA A 161 -0.34 -6.25 7.15
CA ALA A 161 0.33 -5.15 6.45
C ALA A 161 0.11 -3.76 7.09
N GLY A 162 -0.66 -3.66 8.17
CA GLY A 162 -0.96 -2.37 8.80
C GLY A 162 -1.77 -1.41 7.91
N VAL A 163 -2.34 -1.88 6.81
CA VAL A 163 -3.09 -1.10 5.81
C VAL A 163 -4.46 -1.74 5.58
N VAL A 164 -5.47 -0.89 5.38
CA VAL A 164 -6.81 -1.25 4.91
C VAL A 164 -6.96 -0.70 3.50
N SER A 165 -7.43 -1.51 2.57
CA SER A 165 -7.70 -1.09 1.19
C SER A 165 -9.18 -1.15 0.91
N VAL A 166 -9.71 -0.13 0.25
CA VAL A 166 -11.08 -0.13 -0.30
C VAL A 166 -10.97 -0.10 -1.81
N THR A 167 -11.53 -1.11 -2.47
CA THR A 167 -11.58 -1.17 -3.93
C THR A 167 -12.99 -0.90 -4.41
N ARG A 168 -13.12 -0.10 -5.47
CA ARG A 168 -14.39 0.19 -6.16
C ARG A 168 -14.14 0.35 -7.66
N SER A 169 -15.17 0.14 -8.47
CA SER A 169 -15.15 0.54 -9.86
C SER A 169 -15.37 2.05 -10.00
N VAL A 170 -14.69 2.65 -10.97
CA VAL A 170 -14.85 4.04 -11.38
C VAL A 170 -14.85 4.09 -12.91
N ASP A 171 -15.72 4.92 -13.46
CA ASP A 171 -15.74 5.17 -14.90
C ASP A 171 -14.45 5.88 -15.31
N GLY A 172 -13.73 5.25 -16.23
CA GLY A 172 -12.61 5.83 -16.91
C GLY A 172 -12.97 6.27 -18.35
N PRO A 173 -12.26 7.23 -18.98
CA PRO A 173 -12.26 7.39 -20.43
C PRO A 173 -11.94 6.08 -21.15
N GLY A 174 -13.00 5.39 -21.56
CA GLY A 174 -12.95 4.22 -22.42
C GLY A 174 -13.38 2.93 -21.72
N ASP A 175 -13.01 2.74 -20.45
CA ASP A 175 -13.22 1.50 -19.70
C ASP A 175 -13.49 1.73 -18.20
N VAL A 176 -14.08 0.72 -17.56
CA VAL A 176 -14.25 0.67 -16.11
C VAL A 176 -12.89 0.34 -15.47
N VAL A 177 -12.44 1.20 -14.56
CA VAL A 177 -11.16 1.04 -13.85
C VAL A 177 -11.42 0.74 -12.38
N SER A 178 -10.71 -0.23 -11.82
CA SER A 178 -10.72 -0.49 -10.38
C SER A 178 -9.87 0.56 -9.67
N LEU A 179 -10.47 1.36 -8.80
CA LEU A 179 -9.79 2.29 -7.92
C LEU A 179 -9.62 1.67 -6.53
N THR A 180 -8.38 1.47 -6.11
CA THR A 180 -8.03 1.02 -4.76
C THR A 180 -7.49 2.17 -3.93
N VAL A 181 -8.17 2.50 -2.84
CA VAL A 181 -7.71 3.46 -1.83
C VAL A 181 -7.13 2.70 -0.65
N GLN A 182 -5.82 2.85 -0.43
CA GLN A 182 -5.08 2.24 0.67
C GLN A 182 -4.93 3.26 1.81
N VAL A 183 -5.31 2.86 3.02
CA VAL A 183 -5.29 3.68 4.22
C VAL A 183 -4.53 2.95 5.32
N PRO A 184 -3.52 3.57 5.95
CA PRO A 184 -2.85 2.98 7.11
C PRO A 184 -3.85 2.79 8.26
N LYS A 185 -3.81 1.64 8.94
CA LYS A 185 -4.65 1.37 10.11
C LYS A 185 -4.44 2.36 11.24
N SER A 186 -3.23 2.95 11.32
CA SER A 186 -2.88 3.98 12.29
C SER A 186 -3.68 5.27 12.14
N VAL A 187 -4.38 5.48 11.01
CA VAL A 187 -5.30 6.61 10.83
C VAL A 187 -6.57 6.44 11.69
N GLY A 188 -6.96 5.20 12.03
CA GLY A 188 -8.11 4.98 12.92
C GLY A 188 -9.47 5.27 12.29
N LEU A 189 -9.60 5.18 10.96
CA LEU A 189 -10.90 5.32 10.29
C LEU A 189 -11.75 4.06 10.46
N THR A 190 -13.05 4.26 10.68
CA THR A 190 -14.05 3.20 10.66
C THR A 190 -14.31 2.69 9.23
N ASN A 191 -14.89 1.50 9.09
CA ASN A 191 -15.27 0.96 7.77
C ASN A 191 -16.23 1.88 7.00
N ALA A 192 -17.12 2.59 7.70
CA ALA A 192 -18.02 3.57 7.10
C ALA A 192 -17.22 4.77 6.54
N GLN A 193 -16.31 5.32 7.33
CA GLN A 193 -15.45 6.43 6.92
C GLN A 193 -14.48 6.04 5.80
N LEU A 194 -13.97 4.80 5.79
CA LEU A 194 -13.13 4.28 4.71
C LEU A 194 -13.90 4.20 3.39
N THR A 195 -15.14 3.73 3.45
CA THR A 195 -16.04 3.71 2.28
C THR A 195 -16.34 5.12 1.80
N GLU A 196 -16.67 6.03 2.71
CA GLU A 196 -16.96 7.43 2.40
C GLU A 196 -15.76 8.16 1.79
N LEU A 197 -14.55 7.93 2.34
CA LEU A 197 -13.30 8.42 1.78
C LEU A 197 -13.11 7.91 0.35
N ALA A 198 -13.23 6.60 0.13
CA ALA A 198 -13.06 5.99 -1.20
C ALA A 198 -14.13 6.45 -2.21
N GLN A 199 -15.35 6.71 -1.73
CA GLN A 199 -16.45 7.25 -2.54
C GLN A 199 -16.16 8.69 -2.99
N SER A 200 -15.49 9.47 -2.14
CA SER A 200 -15.12 10.86 -2.41
C SER A 200 -13.97 11.02 -3.42
N VAL A 201 -13.24 9.95 -3.72
CA VAL A 201 -12.12 10.01 -4.66
C VAL A 201 -12.65 9.96 -6.09
N THR A 202 -12.27 10.96 -6.89
CA THR A 202 -12.54 11.02 -8.32
C THR A 202 -11.25 11.09 -9.11
N LEU A 203 -11.28 10.52 -10.31
CA LEU A 203 -10.17 10.57 -11.26
C LEU A 203 -10.47 11.64 -12.29
N THR A 204 -9.52 12.52 -12.55
CA THR A 204 -9.58 13.35 -13.75
C THR A 204 -9.31 12.48 -14.98
N SER A 205 -9.96 12.81 -16.10
CA SER A 205 -9.93 12.03 -17.34
C SER A 205 -8.53 11.85 -17.96
N ALA A 206 -7.50 12.56 -17.48
CA ALA A 206 -6.13 12.33 -17.93
C ALA A 206 -5.54 10.97 -17.47
N VAL A 207 -6.02 10.40 -16.35
CA VAL A 207 -5.42 9.20 -15.75
C VAL A 207 -5.95 7.91 -16.32
N SER A 208 -7.25 7.82 -16.54
CA SER A 208 -7.77 6.55 -17.00
C SER A 208 -7.40 6.27 -18.46
N ALA A 209 -6.99 7.27 -19.23
CA ALA A 209 -6.42 7.06 -20.56
C ALA A 209 -5.00 6.48 -20.51
N ALA A 210 -4.24 6.70 -19.43
CA ALA A 210 -2.86 6.23 -19.27
C ALA A 210 -2.75 4.85 -18.61
N ALA A 211 -3.83 4.35 -18.00
CA ALA A 211 -3.87 3.02 -17.39
C ALA A 211 -4.17 1.88 -18.40
N GLY A 212 -4.56 2.23 -19.64
CA GLY A 212 -4.86 1.32 -20.75
C GLY A 212 -3.66 0.90 -21.58
#